data_AF-A0A6B3M531-F1
#
_entry.id   AF-A0A6B3M531-F1
#
_cell.length_a   1.000
_cell.length_b   1.000
_cell.length_c   1.000
_cell.angle_alpha   90.00
_cell.angle_beta   90.00
_cell.angle_gamma   90.00
#
_symmetry.space_group_name_H-M   'P 1'
#
loop_
_entity.id
_entity.type
_entity.pdbx_description
1 polymer ?
#
loop_
_entity_poly.entity_id
_entity_poly.type
_entity_poly.pdbx_seq_one_letter_code
_entity_poly.pdbx_strand_id
1 'polypeptide(L)'
;MSQTQWVNSGFLFLFGKNSPSDLTEPELVTQLSDPSEDAKAARIRLFEWFRNPESDTYEPAKIPPFYGDGFGEYNSLPQVDLAVTKTQYQWLKKWAEGNFTAERVDVCKSFDKLSPPEQAEALTIAPLEECLGGPFHPGIELTWPLRNKIMWKEKFRLKVLPEGEQPQDDFGYWLEPKIAVGDDGPLDGSGPGSLTRWLGVPWQTDEASCLSGYDPSTYLPLPSFWAARVPNQVLSKDSFERLTDPNLNIAQRLKHFDYRQDWLRDLGSQYQSRINNMVKKWYQLGIVAQDPVTVSDENKYLPSTLWIESERADFEQPDPSFEQVLRAENPEEQVIPKAQEMVDSVARTVPEERPKQKRPLFKRDER
;
A
#
# COMPACT_ATOMS: atom_id res chain seq x y z
N MET A 1 -4.85 5.23 6.52
CA MET A 1 -4.65 6.39 5.63
C MET A 1 -3.28 7.02 5.84
N SER A 2 -2.94 7.61 7.00
CA SER A 2 -1.61 8.21 7.22
C SER A 2 -0.43 7.24 7.04
N GLN A 3 -0.55 5.98 7.46
CA GLN A 3 0.51 4.99 7.26
C GLN A 3 0.69 4.59 5.78
N THR A 4 -0.29 4.84 4.93
CA THR A 4 -0.18 4.58 3.48
C THR A 4 0.79 5.55 2.79
N GLN A 5 1.23 6.62 3.48
CA GLN A 5 2.24 7.56 2.98
C GLN A 5 3.56 6.89 2.54
N TRP A 6 3.88 5.74 3.14
CA TRP A 6 5.13 5.04 2.88
C TRP A 6 5.18 4.34 1.53
N VAL A 7 4.01 4.10 0.94
CA VAL A 7 3.83 3.24 -0.23
C VAL A 7 3.03 3.92 -1.35
N ASN A 8 2.56 5.16 -1.15
CA ASN A 8 1.93 5.97 -2.18
C ASN A 8 2.13 7.47 -1.90
N SER A 9 2.65 8.21 -2.88
CA SER A 9 3.00 9.63 -2.71
C SER A 9 1.80 10.56 -2.65
N GLY A 10 0.65 10.17 -3.23
CA GLY A 10 -0.60 10.91 -3.07
C GLY A 10 -1.14 10.83 -1.64
N PHE A 11 -1.04 9.66 -1.00
CA PHE A 11 -1.34 9.52 0.42
C PHE A 11 -0.35 10.28 1.31
N LEU A 12 0.94 10.34 0.94
CA LEU A 12 1.91 11.20 1.63
C LEU A 12 1.46 12.67 1.59
N PHE A 13 1.05 13.16 0.42
CA PHE A 13 0.62 14.55 0.27
C PHE A 13 -0.65 14.86 1.08
N LEU A 14 -1.64 13.96 1.06
CA LEU A 14 -2.91 14.18 1.75
C LEU A 14 -2.85 13.87 3.26
N PHE A 15 -2.16 12.84 3.70
CA PHE A 15 -2.27 12.32 5.08
C PHE A 15 -0.93 12.02 5.74
N GLY A 16 0.19 12.23 5.05
CA GLY A 16 1.52 11.94 5.57
C GLY A 16 2.10 13.08 6.39
N LYS A 17 3.34 12.87 6.85
CA LYS A 17 4.06 13.83 7.72
C LYS A 17 4.01 15.24 7.13
N ASN A 18 3.75 16.22 7.99
CA ASN A 18 3.59 17.65 7.65
C ASN A 18 2.28 18.02 6.91
N SER A 19 1.40 17.07 6.62
CA SER A 19 0.05 17.38 6.13
C SER A 19 -0.88 17.87 7.26
N PRO A 20 -1.75 18.86 7.02
CA PRO A 20 -2.82 19.22 7.95
C PRO A 20 -3.80 18.08 8.28
N SER A 21 -3.87 17.06 7.43
CA SER A 21 -4.69 15.85 7.64
C SER A 21 -3.86 14.62 8.01
N ASP A 22 -2.67 14.80 8.58
CA ASP A 22 -1.94 13.70 9.22
C ASP A 22 -2.65 13.24 10.50
N LEU A 23 -3.40 12.15 10.38
CA LEU A 23 -4.15 11.51 11.46
C LEU A 23 -3.26 10.84 12.53
N THR A 24 -1.94 11.03 12.48
CA THR A 24 -1.00 10.62 13.52
C THR A 24 -0.39 11.80 14.29
N GLU A 25 -0.63 13.05 13.87
CA GLU A 25 -0.12 14.23 14.55
C GLU A 25 -0.81 14.43 15.92
N PRO A 26 -0.05 14.56 17.02
CA PRO A 26 -0.61 14.56 18.38
C PRO A 26 -1.69 15.62 18.63
N GLU A 27 -1.53 16.82 18.07
CA GLU A 27 -2.50 17.92 18.21
C GLU A 27 -3.84 17.57 17.54
N LEU A 28 -3.79 17.05 16.31
CA LEU A 28 -4.99 16.64 15.59
C LEU A 28 -5.66 15.44 16.26
N VAL A 29 -4.88 14.43 16.68
CA VAL A 29 -5.41 13.28 17.43
C VAL A 29 -6.11 13.73 18.71
N THR A 30 -5.52 14.66 19.46
CA THR A 30 -6.12 15.21 20.68
C THR A 30 -7.45 15.90 20.37
N GLN A 31 -7.48 16.74 19.34
CA GLN A 31 -8.71 17.42 18.92
C GLN A 31 -9.80 16.44 18.47
N LEU A 32 -9.44 15.44 17.66
CA LEU A 32 -10.38 14.47 17.10
C LEU A 32 -10.86 13.44 18.14
N SER A 33 -10.15 13.29 19.26
CA SER A 33 -10.52 12.39 20.37
C SER A 33 -11.37 13.06 21.44
N ASP A 34 -11.55 14.38 21.41
CA ASP A 34 -12.46 15.08 22.32
C ASP A 34 -13.92 14.91 21.84
N PRO A 35 -14.84 14.34 22.66
CA PRO A 35 -16.25 14.17 22.29
C PRO A 35 -17.09 15.44 22.50
N SER A 36 -16.53 16.48 23.12
CA SER A 36 -17.24 17.73 23.43
C SER A 36 -17.78 18.44 22.19
N GLU A 37 -18.67 19.40 22.41
CA GLU A 37 -19.18 20.28 21.35
C GLU A 37 -18.08 21.20 20.78
N ASP A 38 -17.03 21.52 21.55
CA ASP A 38 -15.93 22.39 21.09
C ASP A 38 -15.15 21.74 19.94
N ALA A 39 -14.94 20.43 19.99
CA ALA A 39 -14.24 19.67 18.95
C ALA A 39 -15.16 19.18 17.80
N LYS A 40 -16.48 19.34 17.92
CA LYS A 40 -17.46 18.74 17.00
C LYS A 40 -17.28 19.18 15.55
N ALA A 41 -17.00 20.47 15.31
CA ALA A 41 -16.79 20.99 13.97
C ALA A 41 -15.59 20.33 13.26
N ALA A 42 -14.52 19.99 13.99
CA ALA A 42 -13.37 19.28 13.44
C ALA A 42 -13.73 17.84 13.06
N ARG A 43 -14.47 17.13 13.93
CA ARG A 43 -14.92 15.75 13.65
C ARG A 43 -15.88 15.69 12.46
N ILE A 44 -16.86 16.59 12.39
CA ILE A 44 -17.80 16.69 11.26
C ILE A 44 -17.05 16.97 9.96
N ARG A 45 -16.11 17.92 9.94
CA ARG A 45 -15.32 18.25 8.73
C ARG A 45 -14.61 17.02 8.15
N LEU A 46 -13.98 16.22 9.00
CA LEU A 46 -13.31 15.00 8.54
C LEU A 46 -14.32 13.93 8.11
N PHE A 47 -15.41 13.75 8.87
CA PHE A 47 -16.46 12.80 8.54
C PHE A 47 -17.13 13.08 7.19
N GLU A 48 -17.46 14.34 6.88
CA GLU A 48 -18.08 14.75 5.61
C GLU A 48 -17.20 14.45 4.40
N TRP A 49 -15.89 14.31 4.60
CA TRP A 49 -14.96 13.92 3.55
C TRP A 49 -15.08 12.42 3.21
N PHE A 50 -15.57 11.57 4.11
CA PHE A 50 -15.77 10.15 3.83
C PHE A 50 -16.93 9.90 2.87
N ARG A 51 -16.70 9.00 1.91
CA ARG A 51 -17.73 8.50 1.00
C ARG A 51 -18.76 7.70 1.79
N ASN A 52 -20.04 8.03 1.60
CA ASN A 52 -21.15 7.27 2.19
C ASN A 52 -21.37 5.99 1.36
N PRO A 53 -21.21 4.78 1.94
CA PRO A 53 -21.40 3.52 1.20
C PRO A 53 -22.84 3.24 0.76
N GLU A 54 -23.80 4.08 1.15
CA GLU A 54 -25.20 4.00 0.74
C GLU A 54 -25.62 5.14 -0.21
N SER A 55 -24.68 6.00 -0.59
CA SER A 55 -24.94 7.07 -1.56
C SER A 55 -24.92 6.52 -2.99
N ASP A 56 -25.91 6.91 -3.78
CA ASP A 56 -25.93 6.66 -5.24
C ASP A 56 -25.21 7.77 -6.03
N THR A 57 -24.58 8.73 -5.34
CA THR A 57 -23.90 9.86 -5.97
C THR A 57 -22.41 9.58 -6.15
N TYR A 58 -21.89 9.85 -7.34
CA TYR A 58 -20.46 9.81 -7.61
C TYR A 58 -19.75 11.03 -7.01
N GLU A 59 -18.88 10.78 -6.04
CA GLU A 59 -18.19 11.81 -5.26
C GLU A 59 -16.67 11.55 -5.22
N PRO A 60 -15.93 11.76 -6.33
CA PRO A 60 -14.52 11.34 -6.46
C PRO A 60 -13.56 12.10 -5.53
N ALA A 61 -13.95 13.28 -5.05
CA ALA A 61 -13.16 14.04 -4.09
C ALA A 61 -13.20 13.44 -2.67
N LYS A 62 -14.10 12.49 -2.38
CA LYS A 62 -14.26 11.87 -1.07
C LYS A 62 -13.29 10.71 -0.83
N ILE A 63 -13.04 10.46 0.45
CA ILE A 63 -12.05 9.49 0.94
C ILE A 63 -12.69 8.17 1.37
N PRO A 64 -11.93 7.06 1.36
CA PRO A 64 -10.52 6.96 0.98
C PRO A 64 -10.30 7.08 -0.54
N PRO A 65 -9.13 7.59 -1.00
CA PRO A 65 -8.82 7.71 -2.42
C PRO A 65 -8.27 6.38 -2.96
N PHE A 66 -9.10 5.34 -2.88
CA PHE A 66 -8.87 4.05 -3.53
C PHE A 66 -9.92 3.83 -4.62
N TYR A 67 -9.54 3.13 -5.69
CA TYR A 67 -10.48 2.61 -6.68
C TYR A 67 -11.46 1.63 -6.01
N GLY A 68 -12.64 1.48 -6.60
CA GLY A 68 -13.70 0.59 -6.14
C GLY A 68 -13.88 -0.63 -7.05
N ASP A 69 -14.76 -1.54 -6.65
CA ASP A 69 -15.07 -2.79 -7.36
C ASP A 69 -15.59 -2.58 -8.80
N GLY A 70 -16.07 -1.38 -9.15
CA GLY A 70 -16.58 -1.06 -10.48
C GLY A 70 -15.61 -0.29 -11.37
N PHE A 71 -14.37 -0.05 -10.93
CA PHE A 71 -13.39 0.70 -11.71
C PHE A 71 -13.00 -0.03 -13.00
N GLY A 72 -13.03 0.65 -14.15
CA GLY A 72 -12.63 0.07 -15.44
C GLY A 72 -13.80 -0.46 -16.27
N GLU A 73 -14.86 -0.97 -15.62
CA GLU A 73 -16.10 -1.37 -16.29
C GLU A 73 -17.16 -0.26 -16.28
N TYR A 74 -17.19 0.56 -15.22
CA TYR A 74 -18.16 1.62 -15.04
C TYR A 74 -17.48 2.99 -14.96
N ASN A 75 -18.24 4.03 -15.30
CA ASN A 75 -17.82 5.42 -15.22
C ASN A 75 -18.82 6.22 -14.42
N SER A 76 -18.34 7.13 -13.58
CA SER A 76 -19.16 8.08 -12.83
C SER A 76 -20.26 7.44 -11.97
N LEU A 77 -20.01 6.24 -11.46
CA LEU A 77 -20.87 5.56 -10.48
C LEU A 77 -20.16 5.46 -9.13
N PRO A 78 -20.87 5.43 -7.99
CA PRO A 78 -20.23 5.34 -6.67
C PRO A 78 -19.27 4.15 -6.52
N GLN A 79 -19.58 3.02 -7.19
CA GLN A 79 -18.81 1.77 -7.08
C GLN A 79 -17.43 1.84 -7.75
N VAL A 80 -17.14 2.88 -8.54
CA VAL A 80 -15.81 3.06 -9.15
C VAL A 80 -14.75 3.51 -8.13
N ASP A 81 -15.18 3.98 -6.96
CA ASP A 81 -14.32 4.36 -5.84
C ASP A 81 -14.67 3.58 -4.57
N LEU A 82 -13.68 3.26 -3.75
CA LEU A 82 -13.89 2.55 -2.50
C LEU A 82 -14.63 3.42 -1.47
N ALA A 83 -15.66 2.86 -0.85
CA ALA A 83 -16.21 3.39 0.41
C ALA A 83 -15.78 2.47 1.56
N VAL A 84 -15.65 3.02 2.77
CA VAL A 84 -15.57 2.20 3.98
C VAL A 84 -16.84 1.37 4.12
N THR A 85 -16.78 0.25 4.86
CA THR A 85 -17.97 -0.59 5.08
C THR A 85 -19.10 0.19 5.75
N LYS A 86 -20.35 -0.24 5.57
CA LYS A 86 -21.52 0.36 6.24
C LYS A 86 -21.33 0.45 7.76
N THR A 87 -20.75 -0.58 8.37
CA THR A 87 -20.45 -0.62 9.81
C THR A 87 -19.40 0.42 10.19
N GLN A 88 -18.29 0.52 9.46
CA GLN A 88 -17.26 1.53 9.71
C GLN A 88 -17.82 2.96 9.53
N TYR A 89 -18.64 3.19 8.50
CA TYR A 89 -19.28 4.49 8.27
C TYR A 89 -20.22 4.88 9.42
N GLN A 90 -21.00 3.92 9.94
CA GLN A 90 -21.86 4.16 11.12
C GLN A 90 -21.05 4.50 12.37
N TRP A 91 -19.88 3.87 12.58
CA TRP A 91 -18.98 4.23 13.67
C TRP A 91 -18.41 5.63 13.49
N LEU A 92 -17.96 5.99 12.28
CA LEU A 92 -17.50 7.33 11.95
C LEU A 92 -18.59 8.38 12.17
N LYS A 93 -19.84 8.07 11.82
CA LYS A 93 -20.98 8.95 12.07
C LYS A 93 -21.19 9.19 13.56
N LYS A 94 -21.20 8.14 14.38
CA LYS A 94 -21.32 8.26 15.84
C LYS A 94 -20.16 9.07 16.44
N TRP A 95 -18.94 8.82 15.98
CA TRP A 95 -17.75 9.58 16.36
C TRP A 95 -17.90 11.07 16.03
N ALA A 96 -18.33 11.40 14.81
CA ALA A 96 -18.56 12.77 14.38
C ALA A 96 -19.59 13.49 15.26
N GLU A 97 -20.65 12.79 15.64
CA GLU A 97 -21.72 13.29 16.52
C GLU A 97 -21.31 13.42 17.99
N GLY A 98 -20.12 12.96 18.40
CA GLY A 98 -19.68 12.94 19.80
C GLY A 98 -20.17 11.74 20.61
N ASN A 99 -20.77 10.75 19.94
CA ASN A 99 -21.33 9.54 20.56
C ASN A 99 -20.27 8.44 20.73
N PHE A 100 -19.19 8.76 21.44
CA PHE A 100 -18.08 7.84 21.73
C PHE A 100 -17.43 8.16 23.08
N THR A 101 -16.62 7.23 23.58
CA THR A 101 -15.81 7.41 24.80
C THR A 101 -14.37 7.72 24.43
N ALA A 102 -13.81 8.78 25.01
CA ALA A 102 -12.41 9.18 24.80
C ALA A 102 -11.40 8.35 25.63
N GLU A 103 -11.86 7.33 26.35
CA GLU A 103 -10.97 6.46 27.12
C GLU A 103 -10.04 5.73 26.15
N ARG A 104 -8.73 5.99 26.28
CA ARG A 104 -7.70 5.25 25.57
C ARG A 104 -7.76 3.82 26.07
N VAL A 105 -8.37 2.95 25.28
CA VAL A 105 -8.29 1.51 25.51
C VAL A 105 -6.86 1.11 25.13
N ASP A 106 -6.02 0.74 26.10
CA ASP A 106 -4.74 0.09 25.81
C ASP A 106 -5.04 -1.33 25.31
N VAL A 107 -5.40 -1.44 24.03
CA VAL A 107 -6.05 -2.64 23.46
C VAL A 107 -5.08 -3.81 23.31
N CYS A 108 -3.78 -3.56 23.14
CA CYS A 108 -2.84 -4.64 22.82
C CYS A 108 -2.18 -5.19 24.09
N LYS A 109 -2.90 -6.08 24.79
CA LYS A 109 -2.24 -6.99 25.74
C LYS A 109 -1.27 -7.86 24.95
N SER A 110 -0.05 -8.03 25.49
CA SER A 110 0.87 -9.05 24.95
C SER A 110 0.14 -10.40 24.89
N PHE A 111 0.36 -11.16 23.81
CA PHE A 111 -0.27 -12.46 23.59
C PHE A 111 -0.10 -13.41 24.79
N ASP A 112 1.07 -13.38 25.43
CA ASP A 112 1.38 -14.21 26.61
C ASP A 112 0.62 -13.80 27.88
N LYS A 113 -0.03 -12.63 27.86
CA LYS A 113 -0.87 -12.12 28.96
C LYS A 113 -2.36 -12.38 28.73
N LEU A 114 -2.73 -12.93 27.58
CA LEU A 114 -4.11 -13.35 27.29
C LEU A 114 -4.40 -14.71 27.95
N SER A 115 -5.64 -14.92 28.38
CA SER A 115 -6.10 -16.26 28.77
C SER A 115 -6.13 -17.20 27.57
N PRO A 116 -6.05 -18.54 27.74
CA PRO A 116 -6.07 -19.47 26.62
C PRO A 116 -7.26 -19.29 25.64
N PRO A 117 -8.49 -18.99 26.09
CA PRO A 117 -9.59 -18.65 25.17
C PRO A 117 -9.35 -17.36 24.37
N GLU A 118 -8.84 -16.30 25.01
CA GLU A 118 -8.51 -15.04 24.32
C GLU A 118 -7.37 -15.25 23.31
N GLN A 119 -6.38 -16.10 23.62
CA GLN A 119 -5.32 -16.48 22.67
C GLN A 119 -5.88 -17.18 21.43
N ALA A 120 -6.81 -18.12 21.60
CA ALA A 120 -7.43 -18.83 20.49
C ALA A 120 -8.27 -17.90 19.59
N GLU A 121 -8.97 -16.93 20.20
CA GLU A 121 -9.68 -15.89 19.44
C GLU A 121 -8.71 -14.97 18.70
N ALA A 122 -7.63 -14.52 19.35
CA ALA A 122 -6.60 -13.70 18.73
C ALA A 122 -5.96 -14.42 17.52
N LEU A 123 -5.63 -15.71 17.64
CA LEU A 123 -5.10 -16.52 16.54
C LEU A 123 -6.11 -16.73 15.40
N THR A 124 -7.42 -16.65 15.68
CA THR A 124 -8.46 -16.72 14.65
C THR A 124 -8.54 -15.41 13.85
N ILE A 125 -8.33 -14.27 14.51
CA ILE A 125 -8.52 -12.94 13.91
C ILE A 125 -7.25 -12.44 13.23
N ALA A 126 -6.08 -12.60 13.87
CA ALA A 126 -4.83 -11.99 13.44
C ALA A 126 -4.47 -12.22 11.96
N PRO A 127 -4.62 -13.43 11.38
CA PRO A 127 -4.31 -13.63 9.95
C PRO A 127 -5.18 -12.78 9.01
N LEU A 128 -6.41 -12.43 9.43
CA LEU A 128 -7.34 -11.65 8.62
C LEU A 128 -7.11 -10.14 8.73
N GLU A 129 -6.45 -9.66 9.80
CA GLU A 129 -6.10 -8.25 9.95
C GLU A 129 -5.03 -7.82 8.93
N GLU A 130 -4.23 -8.78 8.45
CA GLU A 130 -3.27 -8.57 7.38
C GLU A 130 -3.90 -8.71 5.97
N CYS A 131 -5.10 -9.27 5.82
CA CYS A 131 -5.70 -9.38 4.50
C CYS A 131 -6.41 -8.07 4.08
N LEU A 132 -6.38 -7.75 2.79
CA LEU A 132 -7.15 -6.62 2.27
C LEU A 132 -8.66 -6.94 2.26
N GLY A 133 -9.45 -6.00 2.77
CA GLY A 133 -10.92 -6.11 2.80
C GLY A 133 -11.65 -5.55 1.56
N GLY A 134 -10.90 -5.00 0.60
CA GLY A 134 -11.41 -4.34 -0.60
C GLY A 134 -10.42 -3.27 -1.13
N PRO A 135 -10.64 -2.74 -2.35
CA PRO A 135 -11.67 -3.17 -3.32
C PRO A 135 -11.42 -4.59 -3.83
N PHE A 136 -12.41 -5.20 -4.49
CA PHE A 136 -12.30 -6.52 -5.09
C PHE A 136 -12.42 -6.44 -6.61
N HIS A 137 -11.26 -6.39 -7.29
CA HIS A 137 -11.11 -6.27 -8.76
C HIS A 137 -9.97 -7.12 -9.39
N PRO A 138 -9.81 -8.43 -9.12
CA PRO A 138 -10.31 -9.24 -8.03
C PRO A 138 -9.41 -9.25 -6.77
N GLY A 139 -8.53 -8.30 -6.43
CA GLY A 139 -7.87 -8.30 -5.08
C GLY A 139 -6.51 -9.00 -4.99
N ILE A 140 -5.96 -9.15 -3.77
CA ILE A 140 -4.59 -9.65 -3.53
C ILE A 140 -4.59 -11.07 -2.96
N GLU A 141 -4.89 -11.25 -1.67
CA GLU A 141 -4.82 -12.56 -1.02
C GLU A 141 -6.09 -13.39 -1.28
N LEU A 142 -7.24 -12.72 -1.21
CA LEU A 142 -8.60 -13.25 -1.29
C LEU A 142 -9.52 -12.18 -1.90
N THR A 143 -10.77 -12.54 -2.20
CA THR A 143 -11.66 -11.64 -2.96
C THR A 143 -13.11 -11.62 -2.47
N TRP A 144 -13.99 -11.01 -3.27
CA TRP A 144 -15.40 -10.75 -2.99
C TRP A 144 -16.21 -11.94 -2.45
N PRO A 145 -15.93 -13.24 -2.73
CA PRO A 145 -16.63 -14.35 -2.11
C PRO A 145 -16.76 -14.23 -0.58
N LEU A 146 -15.69 -13.80 0.10
CA LEU A 146 -15.66 -13.69 1.56
C LEU A 146 -16.70 -12.72 2.14
N ARG A 147 -17.23 -11.79 1.35
CA ARG A 147 -18.28 -10.86 1.79
C ARG A 147 -19.68 -11.49 1.77
N ASN A 148 -19.83 -12.71 1.27
CA ASN A 148 -21.10 -13.41 1.17
C ASN A 148 -21.31 -14.34 2.36
N LYS A 149 -22.45 -14.17 3.05
CA LYS A 149 -22.78 -14.96 4.25
C LYS A 149 -22.87 -16.46 4.00
N ILE A 150 -23.26 -16.88 2.80
CA ILE A 150 -23.40 -18.30 2.42
C ILE A 150 -22.10 -19.10 2.60
N MET A 151 -20.94 -18.44 2.48
CA MET A 151 -19.63 -19.07 2.71
C MET A 151 -19.33 -19.41 4.16
N TRP A 152 -20.09 -18.88 5.12
CA TRP A 152 -19.74 -18.93 6.55
C TRP A 152 -20.72 -19.80 7.32
N LYS A 153 -20.18 -20.77 8.08
CA LYS A 153 -20.96 -21.56 9.03
C LYS A 153 -21.26 -20.75 10.30
N GLU A 154 -20.26 -20.01 10.77
CA GLU A 154 -20.33 -19.10 11.91
C GLU A 154 -19.22 -18.03 11.78
N LYS A 155 -19.12 -17.11 12.74
CA LYS A 155 -18.12 -16.04 12.73
C LYS A 155 -16.70 -16.64 12.56
N PHE A 156 -16.00 -16.25 11.50
CA PHE A 156 -14.66 -16.73 11.17
C PHE A 156 -14.53 -18.25 10.99
N ARG A 157 -15.59 -18.94 10.58
CA ARG A 157 -15.55 -20.36 10.20
C ARG A 157 -16.24 -20.56 8.85
N LEU A 158 -15.45 -21.00 7.88
CA LEU A 158 -15.97 -21.34 6.55
C LEU A 158 -16.97 -22.50 6.65
N LYS A 159 -17.99 -22.46 5.82
CA LYS A 159 -18.85 -23.61 5.51
C LYS A 159 -18.02 -24.55 4.65
N VAL A 160 -17.37 -25.52 5.28
CA VAL A 160 -16.51 -26.51 4.61
C VAL A 160 -17.34 -27.70 4.14
N LEU A 161 -17.04 -28.21 2.94
CA LEU A 161 -17.65 -29.42 2.41
C LEU A 161 -17.31 -30.66 3.27
N PRO A 162 -18.17 -31.68 3.31
CA PRO A 162 -17.84 -32.96 3.94
C PRO A 162 -16.52 -33.55 3.44
N GLU A 163 -15.84 -34.30 4.30
CA GLU A 163 -14.59 -34.95 3.95
C GLU A 163 -14.79 -35.90 2.75
N GLY A 164 -13.91 -35.76 1.74
CA GLY A 164 -13.97 -36.54 0.51
C GLY A 164 -14.78 -35.91 -0.62
N GLU A 165 -15.58 -34.87 -0.34
CA GLU A 165 -16.31 -34.12 -1.36
C GLU A 165 -15.41 -33.05 -2.00
N GLN A 166 -15.47 -32.94 -3.33
CA GLN A 166 -14.75 -31.92 -4.09
C GLN A 166 -15.64 -30.71 -4.36
N PRO A 167 -15.09 -29.48 -4.38
CA PRO A 167 -15.83 -28.32 -4.84
C PRO A 167 -16.37 -28.53 -6.25
N GLN A 168 -17.61 -28.09 -6.49
CA GLN A 168 -18.14 -27.97 -7.83
C GLN A 168 -17.51 -26.76 -8.52
N ASP A 169 -16.98 -26.99 -9.73
CA ASP A 169 -16.34 -25.96 -10.57
C ASP A 169 -17.00 -25.82 -11.95
N ASP A 170 -17.92 -26.71 -12.32
CA ASP A 170 -18.70 -26.61 -13.56
C ASP A 170 -20.12 -26.10 -13.26
N PHE A 171 -20.41 -24.90 -13.76
CA PHE A 171 -21.72 -24.26 -13.70
C PHE A 171 -22.25 -23.93 -15.11
N GLY A 172 -21.70 -24.59 -16.14
CA GLY A 172 -21.95 -24.30 -17.54
C GLY A 172 -21.01 -23.23 -18.12
N TYR A 173 -21.36 -22.73 -19.30
CA TYR A 173 -20.51 -21.80 -20.06
C TYR A 173 -20.31 -20.42 -19.40
N TRP A 174 -21.26 -19.99 -18.57
CA TRP A 174 -21.25 -18.68 -17.92
C TRP A 174 -21.61 -18.82 -16.45
N LEU A 175 -20.82 -18.21 -15.58
CA LEU A 175 -21.16 -18.09 -14.17
C LEU A 175 -21.94 -16.79 -13.93
N GLU A 176 -23.26 -16.89 -13.86
CA GLU A 176 -24.12 -15.73 -13.54
C GLU A 176 -24.08 -15.38 -12.05
N PRO A 177 -24.24 -14.11 -11.65
CA PRO A 177 -24.25 -13.71 -10.24
C PRO A 177 -25.22 -14.51 -9.37
N LYS A 178 -26.43 -14.80 -9.89
CA LYS A 178 -27.45 -15.59 -9.16
C LYS A 178 -27.03 -17.03 -8.89
N ILE A 179 -26.19 -17.61 -9.75
CA ILE A 179 -25.61 -18.94 -9.57
C ILE A 179 -24.45 -18.83 -8.57
N ALA A 180 -23.58 -17.84 -8.76
CA ALA A 180 -22.40 -17.65 -7.93
C ALA A 180 -22.74 -17.54 -6.43
N VAL A 181 -23.79 -16.79 -6.07
CA VAL A 181 -24.20 -16.58 -4.68
C VAL A 181 -25.41 -17.42 -4.23
N GLY A 182 -25.92 -18.29 -5.10
CA GLY A 182 -27.09 -19.12 -4.84
C GLY A 182 -26.76 -20.42 -4.10
N ASP A 183 -27.81 -21.09 -3.63
CA ASP A 183 -27.74 -22.45 -3.11
C ASP A 183 -27.18 -23.39 -4.20
N ASP A 184 -26.40 -24.40 -3.79
CA ASP A 184 -25.66 -25.30 -4.67
C ASP A 184 -24.65 -24.59 -5.62
N GLY A 185 -24.42 -23.29 -5.41
CA GLY A 185 -23.44 -22.50 -6.13
C GLY A 185 -21.99 -22.72 -5.65
N PRO A 186 -21.00 -22.10 -6.31
CA PRO A 186 -19.60 -22.26 -5.93
C PRO A 186 -19.29 -21.76 -4.51
N LEU A 187 -20.12 -20.88 -3.95
CA LEU A 187 -19.93 -20.35 -2.59
C LEU A 187 -20.63 -21.18 -1.51
N ASP A 188 -21.45 -22.16 -1.89
CA ASP A 188 -22.28 -22.93 -0.97
C ASP A 188 -21.56 -24.16 -0.39
N GLY A 189 -20.31 -23.97 0.02
CA GLY A 189 -19.42 -25.03 0.47
C GLY A 189 -18.01 -24.77 -0.04
N SER A 190 -17.04 -24.80 0.88
CA SER A 190 -15.63 -24.56 0.59
C SER A 190 -14.84 -25.86 0.70
N GLY A 191 -13.97 -26.12 -0.27
CA GLY A 191 -12.96 -27.17 -0.24
C GLY A 191 -11.62 -26.65 -0.77
N PRO A 192 -10.66 -27.54 -1.04
CA PRO A 192 -9.37 -27.17 -1.61
C PRO A 192 -9.53 -26.35 -2.90
N GLY A 193 -8.85 -25.19 -2.99
CA GLY A 193 -8.90 -24.30 -4.15
C GLY A 193 -10.07 -23.30 -4.19
N SER A 194 -11.13 -23.49 -3.38
CA SER A 194 -12.35 -22.67 -3.47
C SER A 194 -12.15 -21.18 -3.20
N LEU A 195 -11.16 -20.82 -2.39
CA LEU A 195 -10.87 -19.44 -1.97
C LEU A 195 -10.12 -18.64 -3.02
N THR A 196 -9.15 -19.27 -3.70
CA THR A 196 -8.19 -18.58 -4.58
C THR A 196 -8.46 -18.78 -6.07
N ARG A 197 -9.38 -19.68 -6.46
CA ARG A 197 -9.78 -19.90 -7.87
C ARG A 197 -10.33 -18.66 -8.59
N TRP A 198 -10.64 -17.61 -7.84
CA TRP A 198 -11.20 -16.35 -8.34
C TRP A 198 -10.13 -15.31 -8.71
N LEU A 199 -8.88 -15.52 -8.31
CA LEU A 199 -7.78 -14.60 -8.55
C LEU A 199 -7.16 -14.84 -9.93
N GLY A 200 -6.41 -13.87 -10.44
CA GLY A 200 -5.74 -13.96 -11.71
C GLY A 200 -4.65 -15.04 -11.72
N VAL A 201 -4.50 -15.67 -12.89
CA VAL A 201 -3.55 -16.74 -13.10
C VAL A 201 -2.62 -16.37 -14.27
N PRO A 202 -1.30 -16.18 -14.01
CA PRO A 202 -0.65 -16.27 -12.71
C PRO A 202 -0.80 -14.96 -11.89
N TRP A 203 -0.78 -15.06 -10.55
CA TRP A 203 -1.03 -13.93 -9.64
C TRP A 203 -0.11 -12.70 -9.87
N GLN A 204 1.10 -12.93 -10.39
CA GLN A 204 2.05 -11.87 -10.72
C GLN A 204 1.51 -10.87 -11.74
N THR A 205 0.62 -11.28 -12.66
CA THR A 205 0.07 -10.35 -13.65
C THR A 205 -0.95 -9.41 -13.03
N ASP A 206 -1.69 -9.87 -12.02
CA ASP A 206 -2.56 -9.02 -11.23
C ASP A 206 -1.72 -7.98 -10.50
N GLU A 207 -0.72 -8.41 -9.72
CA GLU A 207 0.15 -7.51 -8.95
C GLU A 207 0.79 -6.42 -9.81
N ALA A 208 1.37 -6.79 -10.96
CA ALA A 208 1.96 -5.83 -11.90
C ALA A 208 0.96 -4.85 -12.53
N SER A 209 -0.33 -5.14 -12.42
CA SER A 209 -1.41 -4.31 -12.88
C SER A 209 -2.00 -3.45 -11.77
N CYS A 210 -1.67 -3.69 -10.48
CA CYS A 210 -2.20 -3.00 -9.29
C CYS A 210 -1.49 -1.66 -9.02
N LEU A 211 -1.87 -0.60 -9.74
CA LEU A 211 -1.20 0.70 -9.67
C LEU A 211 -2.06 1.77 -8.97
N SER A 212 -1.66 3.03 -9.14
CA SER A 212 -2.41 4.21 -8.74
C SER A 212 -2.37 5.26 -9.85
N GLY A 213 -3.35 6.17 -9.85
CA GLY A 213 -3.38 7.31 -10.75
C GLY A 213 -3.29 6.93 -12.23
N TYR A 214 -4.08 5.96 -12.70
CA TYR A 214 -4.05 5.54 -14.12
C TYR A 214 -4.35 6.67 -15.10
N ASP A 215 -5.05 7.71 -14.65
CA ASP A 215 -5.20 8.95 -15.40
C ASP A 215 -4.04 9.91 -15.03
N PRO A 216 -3.04 10.07 -15.92
CA PRO A 216 -1.88 10.92 -15.62
C PRO A 216 -2.22 12.42 -15.61
N SER A 217 -3.44 12.81 -15.95
CA SER A 217 -3.88 14.21 -15.88
C SER A 217 -4.28 14.66 -14.47
N THR A 218 -4.41 13.73 -13.52
CA THR A 218 -4.71 14.05 -12.12
C THR A 218 -3.53 14.72 -11.43
N TYR A 219 -3.81 15.58 -10.45
CA TYR A 219 -2.77 16.33 -9.73
C TYR A 219 -1.90 15.45 -8.82
N LEU A 220 -2.47 14.38 -8.25
CA LEU A 220 -1.78 13.38 -7.42
C LEU A 220 -1.96 12.00 -8.05
N PRO A 221 -1.04 11.04 -7.83
CA PRO A 221 -1.15 9.67 -8.33
C PRO A 221 -2.16 8.86 -7.49
N LEU A 222 -3.40 9.33 -7.48
CA LEU A 222 -4.58 8.79 -6.82
C LEU A 222 -5.74 8.74 -7.82
N PRO A 223 -6.73 7.85 -7.61
CA PRO A 223 -6.81 6.84 -6.56
C PRO A 223 -5.74 5.72 -6.66
N SER A 224 -5.56 4.94 -5.60
CA SER A 224 -4.73 3.71 -5.61
C SER A 224 -5.63 2.46 -5.59
N PHE A 225 -5.12 1.29 -5.96
CA PHE A 225 -5.79 0.02 -5.67
C PHE A 225 -5.43 -0.52 -4.28
N TRP A 226 -4.25 -1.11 -4.13
CA TRP A 226 -3.87 -1.90 -2.95
C TRP A 226 -2.49 -1.53 -2.42
N ALA A 227 -2.15 -0.23 -2.38
CA ALA A 227 -0.81 0.27 -2.02
C ALA A 227 -0.17 -0.36 -0.76
N ALA A 228 -0.99 -0.76 0.22
CA ALA A 228 -0.52 -1.38 1.46
C ALA A 228 0.13 -2.76 1.25
N ARG A 229 -0.25 -3.49 0.18
CA ARG A 229 0.33 -4.80 -0.19
C ARG A 229 1.18 -4.72 -1.45
N VAL A 230 0.81 -3.85 -2.38
CA VAL A 230 1.53 -3.61 -3.64
C VAL A 230 1.91 -2.13 -3.72
N PRO A 231 3.08 -1.73 -3.19
CA PRO A 231 3.48 -0.33 -3.15
C PRO A 231 3.47 0.33 -4.53
N ASN A 232 3.07 1.60 -4.60
CA ASN A 232 3.11 2.39 -5.83
C ASN A 232 4.39 3.23 -5.89
N GLN A 233 4.61 4.07 -4.89
CA GLN A 233 5.81 4.89 -4.74
C GLN A 233 6.40 4.74 -3.34
N VAL A 234 7.71 4.51 -3.26
CA VAL A 234 8.41 4.15 -2.02
C VAL A 234 9.56 5.12 -1.70
N LEU A 235 9.96 5.16 -0.43
CA LEU A 235 11.20 5.81 0.00
C LEU A 235 12.36 4.84 -0.26
N SER A 236 13.26 5.19 -1.18
CA SER A 236 14.41 4.34 -1.50
C SER A 236 15.50 4.43 -0.43
N LYS A 237 16.36 3.41 -0.39
CA LYS A 237 17.58 3.43 0.44
C LYS A 237 18.48 4.65 0.15
N ASP A 238 18.64 5.01 -1.12
CA ASP A 238 19.41 6.20 -1.52
C ASP A 238 18.84 7.48 -0.90
N SER A 239 17.52 7.69 -1.01
CA SER A 239 16.83 8.82 -0.37
C SER A 239 17.00 8.79 1.15
N PHE A 240 16.94 7.61 1.77
CA PHE A 240 17.17 7.45 3.21
C PHE A 240 18.59 7.86 3.64
N GLU A 241 19.61 7.42 2.91
CA GLU A 241 21.01 7.78 3.21
C GLU A 241 21.22 9.29 3.11
N ARG A 242 20.59 9.95 2.12
CA ARG A 242 20.69 11.42 2.01
C ARG A 242 19.87 12.15 3.08
N LEU A 243 18.62 11.76 3.35
CA LEU A 243 17.81 12.45 4.36
C LEU A 243 18.33 12.26 5.80
N THR A 244 19.22 11.28 6.04
CA THR A 244 19.87 11.07 7.33
C THR A 244 21.28 11.66 7.42
N ASP A 245 21.81 12.23 6.32
CA ASP A 245 23.13 12.86 6.28
C ASP A 245 23.14 14.14 7.14
N PRO A 246 23.94 14.19 8.23
CA PRO A 246 23.99 15.36 9.11
C PRO A 246 24.65 16.57 8.47
N ASN A 247 25.38 16.41 7.36
CA ASN A 247 26.01 17.52 6.65
C ASN A 247 25.05 18.27 5.73
N LEU A 248 23.87 17.70 5.47
CA LEU A 248 22.83 18.36 4.69
C LEU A 248 21.94 19.21 5.58
N ASN A 249 21.59 20.40 5.09
CA ASN A 249 20.57 21.21 5.75
C ASN A 249 19.18 20.53 5.68
N ILE A 250 18.30 20.89 6.62
CA ILE A 250 16.97 20.28 6.73
C ILE A 250 16.13 20.40 5.46
N ALA A 251 16.25 21.50 4.70
CA ALA A 251 15.48 21.67 3.46
C ALA A 251 15.89 20.66 2.39
N GLN A 252 17.20 20.38 2.25
CA GLN A 252 17.69 19.37 1.32
C GLN A 252 17.30 17.96 1.77
N ARG A 253 17.33 17.69 3.07
CA ARG A 253 16.90 16.40 3.63
C ARG A 253 15.41 16.14 3.45
N LEU A 254 14.58 17.18 3.57
CA LEU A 254 13.15 17.10 3.28
C LEU A 254 12.87 16.81 1.81
N LYS A 255 13.65 17.35 0.85
CA LYS A 255 13.51 16.96 -0.56
C LYS A 255 13.71 15.45 -0.77
N HIS A 256 14.69 14.86 -0.08
CA HIS A 256 14.93 13.41 -0.15
C HIS A 256 13.84 12.60 0.52
N PHE A 257 13.25 13.11 1.61
CA PHE A 257 12.08 12.50 2.24
C PHE A 257 10.83 12.55 1.35
N ASP A 258 10.62 13.66 0.65
CA ASP A 258 9.47 13.87 -0.24
C ASP A 258 9.64 13.16 -1.59
N TYR A 259 10.89 12.92 -2.01
CA TYR A 259 11.19 12.22 -3.26
C TYR A 259 10.90 10.72 -3.15
N ARG A 260 9.86 10.27 -3.83
CA ARG A 260 9.43 8.86 -3.89
C ARG A 260 9.68 8.29 -5.28
N GLN A 261 10.14 7.05 -5.32
CA GLN A 261 10.42 6.32 -6.56
C GLN A 261 9.34 5.28 -6.82
N ASP A 262 8.97 5.06 -8.09
CA ASP A 262 8.04 3.99 -8.44
C ASP A 262 8.60 2.63 -8.02
N TRP A 263 7.81 1.84 -7.32
CA TRP A 263 8.25 0.54 -6.81
C TRP A 263 8.58 -0.45 -7.94
N LEU A 264 7.79 -0.42 -9.02
CA LEU A 264 7.95 -1.29 -10.19
C LEU A 264 8.91 -0.74 -11.26
N ARG A 265 9.71 0.29 -10.94
CA ARG A 265 10.56 1.03 -11.90
C ARG A 265 11.52 0.19 -12.74
N ASP A 266 11.83 -1.03 -12.31
CA ASP A 266 12.73 -1.93 -13.02
C ASP A 266 12.05 -2.96 -13.92
N LEU A 267 10.72 -3.08 -13.83
CA LEU A 267 9.93 -4.00 -14.65
C LEU A 267 9.49 -3.37 -15.99
N GLY A 268 9.67 -2.06 -16.13
CA GLY A 268 9.31 -1.26 -17.31
C GLY A 268 7.93 -0.62 -17.22
N SER A 269 7.69 0.41 -18.04
CA SER A 269 6.43 1.16 -18.01
C SER A 269 5.33 0.57 -18.89
N GLN A 270 5.70 -0.18 -19.93
CA GLN A 270 4.73 -0.79 -20.84
C GLN A 270 4.05 -1.99 -20.19
N TYR A 271 2.72 -2.05 -20.31
CA TYR A 271 1.89 -3.06 -19.65
C TYR A 271 2.39 -4.49 -19.91
N GLN A 272 2.52 -4.87 -21.18
CA GLN A 272 2.85 -6.25 -21.56
C GLN A 272 4.25 -6.67 -21.09
N SER A 273 5.24 -5.78 -21.17
CA SER A 273 6.60 -6.08 -20.68
C SER A 273 6.62 -6.17 -19.16
N ARG A 274 5.89 -5.28 -18.47
CA ARG A 274 5.83 -5.23 -17.00
C ARG A 274 5.26 -6.52 -16.43
N ILE A 275 4.09 -6.98 -16.91
CA ILE A 275 3.48 -8.22 -16.42
C ILE A 275 4.36 -9.45 -16.72
N ASN A 276 5.00 -9.49 -17.91
CA ASN A 276 5.91 -10.58 -18.27
C ASN A 276 7.19 -10.58 -17.42
N ASN A 277 7.69 -9.41 -17.05
CA ASN A 277 8.85 -9.27 -16.17
C ASN A 277 8.47 -9.63 -14.73
N MET A 278 7.28 -9.26 -14.25
CA MET A 278 6.83 -9.62 -12.91
C MET A 278 6.81 -11.13 -12.70
N VAL A 279 6.26 -11.90 -13.66
CA VAL A 279 6.31 -13.37 -13.64
C VAL A 279 7.73 -13.92 -13.45
N LYS A 280 8.74 -13.24 -14.01
CA LYS A 280 10.14 -13.68 -13.99
C LYS A 280 10.96 -13.12 -12.83
N LYS A 281 10.57 -11.97 -12.27
CA LYS A 281 11.44 -11.11 -11.45
C LYS A 281 10.76 -10.55 -10.20
N TRP A 282 9.53 -10.94 -9.84
CA TRP A 282 8.83 -10.41 -8.67
C TRP A 282 9.68 -10.46 -7.38
N TYR A 283 10.46 -11.53 -7.19
CA TYR A 283 11.33 -11.73 -6.02
C TYR A 283 12.54 -10.77 -5.96
N GLN A 284 12.76 -9.95 -6.99
CA GLN A 284 13.82 -8.93 -7.04
C GLN A 284 13.30 -7.54 -6.61
N LEU A 285 12.00 -7.38 -6.44
CA LEU A 285 11.42 -6.12 -5.96
C LEU A 285 11.82 -5.84 -4.52
N GLY A 286 11.99 -4.56 -4.20
CA GLY A 286 12.38 -4.16 -2.86
C GLY A 286 11.28 -4.39 -1.82
N ILE A 287 11.67 -4.66 -0.58
CA ILE A 287 10.77 -4.84 0.54
C ILE A 287 10.76 -3.56 1.36
N VAL A 288 9.56 -3.04 1.63
CA VAL A 288 9.37 -1.86 2.48
C VAL A 288 9.30 -2.30 3.94
N ALA A 289 10.30 -1.93 4.73
CA ALA A 289 10.40 -2.29 6.14
C ALA A 289 10.66 -1.06 7.01
N GLN A 290 10.24 -1.15 8.27
CA GLN A 290 10.43 -0.09 9.25
C GLN A 290 11.91 0.06 9.62
N ASP A 291 12.38 1.30 9.69
CA ASP A 291 13.69 1.67 10.22
C ASP A 291 13.54 2.85 11.19
N PRO A 292 14.06 2.75 12.42
CA PRO A 292 13.99 3.82 13.40
C PRO A 292 14.99 4.94 13.08
N VAL A 293 14.53 6.20 13.10
CA VAL A 293 15.41 7.36 12.96
C VAL A 293 15.48 8.14 14.26
N THR A 294 16.69 8.56 14.63
CA THR A 294 16.87 9.42 15.81
C THR A 294 16.36 10.83 15.50
N VAL A 295 15.33 11.27 16.23
CA VAL A 295 14.82 12.64 16.15
C VAL A 295 15.72 13.57 16.96
N SER A 296 16.10 14.69 16.36
CA SER A 296 16.79 15.82 17.00
C SER A 296 16.08 17.12 16.61
N ASP A 297 16.40 18.24 17.26
CA ASP A 297 15.86 19.57 16.91
C ASP A 297 16.15 19.94 15.44
N GLU A 298 17.26 19.46 14.90
CA GLU A 298 17.67 19.64 13.50
C GLU A 298 16.76 18.85 12.53
N ASN A 299 16.01 17.86 13.02
CA ASN A 299 15.21 16.91 12.23
C ASN A 299 13.72 16.90 12.59
N LYS A 300 13.21 17.91 13.29
CA LYS A 300 11.83 17.95 13.80
C LYS A 300 10.73 17.80 12.74
N TYR A 301 11.05 18.09 11.47
CA TYR A 301 10.13 17.96 10.33
C TYR A 301 10.15 16.57 9.68
N LEU A 302 11.12 15.73 10.04
CA LEU A 302 11.18 14.33 9.67
C LEU A 302 10.43 13.51 10.73
N PRO A 303 9.82 12.37 10.34
CA PRO A 303 9.20 11.47 11.29
C PRO A 303 10.25 10.67 12.07
N SER A 304 9.92 10.22 13.28
CA SER A 304 10.77 9.38 14.14
C SER A 304 10.93 7.94 13.65
N THR A 305 10.10 7.55 12.69
CA THR A 305 10.07 6.23 12.10
C THR A 305 9.93 6.40 10.61
N LEU A 306 10.75 5.69 9.86
CA LEU A 306 10.66 5.60 8.41
C LEU A 306 10.30 4.18 8.01
N TRP A 307 9.72 4.07 6.82
CA TRP A 307 9.59 2.80 6.12
C TRP A 307 10.33 2.92 4.81
N ILE A 308 11.31 2.06 4.61
CA ILE A 308 12.32 2.19 3.56
C ILE A 308 12.27 0.94 2.70
N GLU A 309 12.34 1.15 1.38
CA GLU A 309 12.58 0.07 0.44
C GLU A 309 14.03 -0.43 0.58
N SER A 310 14.15 -1.71 0.89
CA SER A 310 15.41 -2.43 1.07
C SER A 310 15.38 -3.72 0.25
N GLU A 311 16.49 -4.47 0.24
CA GLU A 311 16.58 -5.80 -0.42
C GLU A 311 16.24 -5.83 -1.92
N ARG A 312 16.21 -4.66 -2.57
CA ARG A 312 16.06 -4.52 -4.03
C ARG A 312 17.29 -5.10 -4.74
N ALA A 313 17.24 -6.38 -5.05
CA ALA A 313 18.36 -7.17 -5.58
C ALA A 313 18.54 -7.00 -7.09
N ASP A 314 19.77 -7.19 -7.57
CA ASP A 314 20.14 -7.26 -8.99
C ASP A 314 19.93 -5.98 -9.82
N PHE A 315 19.57 -4.85 -9.20
CA PHE A 315 19.42 -3.54 -9.85
C PHE A 315 20.45 -2.52 -9.33
N GLU A 316 21.74 -2.83 -9.49
CA GLU A 316 22.86 -2.09 -8.88
C GLU A 316 23.76 -1.36 -9.90
N GLN A 317 23.20 -0.88 -11.02
CA GLN A 317 24.00 -0.05 -11.91
C GLN A 317 24.14 1.37 -11.34
N PRO A 318 25.29 2.04 -11.55
CA PRO A 318 25.47 3.44 -11.17
C PRO A 318 24.34 4.31 -11.73
N ASP A 319 23.66 5.05 -10.86
CA ASP A 319 22.64 6.01 -11.27
C ASP A 319 23.31 7.38 -11.48
N PRO A 320 23.49 7.84 -12.73
CA PRO A 320 24.16 9.10 -13.00
C PRO A 320 23.40 10.31 -12.45
N SER A 321 22.07 10.21 -12.27
CA SER A 321 21.28 11.29 -11.67
C SER A 321 21.51 11.38 -10.16
N PHE A 322 21.72 10.24 -9.50
CA PHE A 322 22.14 10.23 -8.09
C PHE A 322 23.57 10.78 -7.93
N GLU A 323 24.50 10.44 -8.82
CA GLU A 323 25.84 11.06 -8.83
C GLU A 323 25.78 12.58 -9.02
N GLN A 324 24.87 13.08 -9.87
CA GLN A 324 24.65 14.52 -10.04
C GLN A 324 24.15 15.19 -8.76
N VAL A 325 23.25 14.54 -8.03
CA VAL A 325 22.79 15.00 -6.71
C VAL A 325 23.96 15.11 -5.74
N LEU A 326 24.78 14.05 -5.62
CA LEU A 326 25.95 14.04 -4.73
C LEU A 326 26.95 15.16 -5.09
N ARG A 327 27.17 15.43 -6.38
CA ARG A 327 28.00 16.55 -6.84
C ARG A 327 27.41 17.93 -6.52
N ALA A 328 26.10 18.08 -6.60
CA ALA A 328 25.43 19.34 -6.26
C ALA A 328 25.47 19.62 -4.76
N GLU A 329 25.46 18.57 -3.93
CA GLU A 329 25.50 18.67 -2.48
C GLU A 329 26.91 18.88 -1.92
N ASN A 330 27.96 18.46 -2.64
CA ASN A 330 29.36 18.59 -2.24
C ASN A 330 30.18 19.42 -3.25
N PRO A 331 29.93 20.74 -3.37
CA PRO A 331 30.63 21.59 -4.33
C PRO A 331 32.12 21.78 -4.01
N GLU A 332 32.59 21.50 -2.79
CA GLU A 332 33.99 21.69 -2.39
C GLU A 332 34.90 20.47 -2.67
N GLU A 333 34.34 19.28 -2.95
CA GLU A 333 35.09 18.16 -3.53
C GLU A 333 35.44 18.38 -5.02
N GLN A 334 35.16 19.57 -5.57
CA GLN A 334 35.56 20.03 -6.91
C GLN A 334 37.07 20.28 -7.08
N VAL A 335 37.93 19.74 -6.21
CA VAL A 335 39.32 19.51 -6.60
C VAL A 335 39.35 18.17 -7.29
N ILE A 336 39.22 18.14 -8.62
CA ILE A 336 39.47 16.95 -9.43
C ILE A 336 40.86 16.39 -9.09
N PRO A 337 40.99 15.18 -8.51
CA PRO A 337 42.23 14.42 -8.55
C PRO A 337 42.04 13.20 -9.47
N LYS A 338 41.03 13.20 -10.36
CA LYS A 338 40.61 12.01 -11.13
C LYS A 338 40.45 12.20 -12.64
N ALA A 339 40.88 13.34 -13.19
CA ALA A 339 41.26 13.38 -14.60
C ALA A 339 42.60 12.65 -14.86
N GLN A 340 43.42 12.45 -13.81
CA GLN A 340 44.74 11.84 -13.91
C GLN A 340 44.76 10.32 -13.62
N GLU A 341 43.85 9.80 -12.78
CA GLU A 341 43.81 8.36 -12.43
C GLU A 341 43.01 7.48 -13.41
N MET A 342 42.13 8.06 -14.24
CA MET A 342 41.42 7.31 -15.29
C MET A 342 42.32 6.91 -16.48
N VAL A 343 43.60 7.32 -16.48
CA VAL A 343 44.61 6.86 -17.43
C VAL A 343 45.43 5.69 -16.87
N ASP A 344 45.47 5.50 -15.54
CA ASP A 344 46.39 4.56 -14.89
C ASP A 344 45.70 3.72 -13.80
N SER A 345 44.90 2.72 -14.16
CA SER A 345 44.89 1.42 -13.45
C SER A 345 43.92 0.42 -14.08
N VAL A 346 44.45 -0.27 -15.08
CA VAL A 346 43.96 -1.59 -15.49
C VAL A 346 44.40 -2.61 -14.44
N ALA A 347 43.47 -3.51 -14.10
CA ALA A 347 43.61 -4.77 -13.37
C ALA A 347 43.71 -4.74 -11.83
N ARG A 348 42.68 -5.31 -11.18
CA ARG A 348 42.80 -6.40 -10.18
C ARG A 348 41.44 -7.04 -9.89
N THR A 349 41.46 -8.37 -9.77
CA THR A 349 40.34 -9.31 -9.55
C THR A 349 40.09 -9.60 -8.07
N VAL A 350 38.82 -9.69 -7.64
CA VAL A 350 38.35 -10.43 -6.44
C VAL A 350 36.85 -10.82 -6.63
N PRO A 351 36.26 -11.74 -5.83
CA PRO A 351 35.68 -13.03 -6.21
C PRO A 351 34.18 -12.99 -6.60
N GLU A 352 33.66 -14.11 -7.11
CA GLU A 352 32.29 -14.29 -7.66
C GLU A 352 31.17 -13.90 -6.68
N GLU A 353 30.68 -12.67 -6.82
CA GLU A 353 29.29 -12.31 -6.51
C GLU A 353 28.39 -12.73 -7.67
N ARG A 354 27.12 -13.06 -7.37
CA ARG A 354 26.09 -13.38 -8.38
C ARG A 354 26.09 -12.29 -9.47
N PRO A 355 25.91 -12.64 -10.75
CA PRO A 355 25.93 -11.66 -11.83
C PRO A 355 24.76 -10.67 -11.66
N LYS A 356 25.08 -9.46 -11.19
CA LYS A 356 24.14 -8.34 -11.06
C LYS A 356 23.62 -7.99 -12.45
N GLN A 357 22.29 -7.88 -12.60
CA GLN A 357 21.71 -7.52 -13.89
C GLN A 357 21.99 -6.05 -14.20
N LYS A 358 22.23 -5.73 -15.47
CA LYS A 358 22.25 -4.33 -15.90
C LYS A 358 20.82 -3.80 -15.88
N ARG A 359 20.60 -2.64 -15.25
CA ARG A 359 19.33 -1.91 -15.34
C ARG A 359 18.99 -1.77 -16.83
N PRO A 360 17.80 -2.20 -17.28
CA PRO A 360 17.44 -2.11 -18.69
C PRO A 360 17.42 -0.63 -19.09
N LEU A 361 18.12 -0.30 -20.19
CA LEU A 361 17.96 1.00 -20.81
C LEU A 361 16.62 1.01 -21.51
N PHE A 362 15.65 1.72 -20.94
CA PHE A 362 14.32 1.84 -21.54
C PHE A 362 14.42 2.54 -22.89
N LYS A 363 13.84 1.92 -23.91
CA LYS A 363 13.73 2.55 -25.23
C LYS A 363 12.69 3.67 -25.20
N ARG A 364 12.69 4.53 -26.22
CA ARG A 364 11.80 5.70 -26.31
C ARG A 364 10.30 5.32 -26.26
N ASP A 365 9.98 4.12 -26.73
CA ASP A 365 8.66 3.48 -26.74
C ASP A 365 8.33 2.72 -25.44
N GLU A 366 9.28 2.64 -24.50
CA GLU A 366 9.11 2.04 -23.16
C GLU A 366 9.01 3.10 -22.05
N ARG A 367 8.63 4.33 -22.39
CA ARG A 367 8.37 5.41 -21.42
C ARG A 367 6.90 5.54 -21.16
#